data_AF-A0A3B0MSV7-F1
#
_entry.id   AF-A0A3B0MSV7-F1
#
_cell.length_a   1.000
_cell.length_b   1.000
_cell.length_c   1.000
_cell.angle_alpha   90.00
_cell.angle_beta   90.00
_cell.angle_gamma   90.00
#
_symmetry.space_group_name_H-M   'P 1'
#
loop_
_entity.id
_entity.type
_entity.pdbx_description
1 polymer ?
#
loop_
_entity_poly.entity_id
_entity_poly.type
_entity_poly.pdbx_seq_one_letter_code
_entity_poly.pdbx_strand_id
1 'polypeptide(L)'
;MTSSFFFNQANKSEENKQLLEQLEEWAAENNTQVYVVDGPLGDDKYEYSHVGHIVALSPGRKIALINFGASEEEFEEFIEDFIEDVGSISDKYEYKDAIGRPRKWRKSLLLEIEDGKAFSLDDYLAQSLVDDPAKRRISELVISLITGSINDIERATAELPDNLLDKVKQKIQLFDGDQTRFIYQGINKKSVHIQGLSGTGKTELLLHKLKDIYVRNPSAKIALTCHILLLLQNPKVLVCYDAEVI
;
A
#
# COMPACT_ATOMS: atom_id res chain seq x y z
N MET A 1 15.26 -14.27 -4.11
CA MET A 1 14.18 -13.56 -4.84
C MET A 1 13.22 -13.09 -3.77
N THR A 2 12.95 -11.79 -3.70
CA THR A 2 11.98 -11.25 -2.75
C THR A 2 10.61 -11.83 -3.05
N SER A 3 9.91 -12.30 -2.03
CA SER A 3 8.57 -12.90 -2.17
C SER A 3 7.57 -11.90 -2.75
N SER A 4 6.62 -12.34 -3.58
CA SER A 4 5.48 -11.50 -4.01
C SER A 4 4.53 -11.18 -2.85
N PHE A 5 4.69 -11.87 -1.72
CA PHE A 5 3.93 -11.64 -0.48
C PHE A 5 4.57 -10.59 0.44
N PHE A 6 5.78 -10.14 0.14
CA PHE A 6 6.49 -9.19 0.99
C PHE A 6 6.96 -7.97 0.19
N PHE A 7 6.65 -6.78 0.68
CA PHE A 7 7.14 -5.52 0.16
C PHE A 7 7.84 -4.74 1.27
N ASN A 8 9.05 -4.26 1.02
CA ASN A 8 9.75 -3.35 1.93
C ASN A 8 10.19 -2.09 1.17
N GLN A 9 9.77 -0.94 1.67
CA GLN A 9 10.22 0.39 1.25
C GLN A 9 10.91 1.15 2.39
N ALA A 10 10.68 0.75 3.65
CA ALA A 10 11.40 1.33 4.78
C ALA A 10 12.90 1.01 4.74
N ASN A 11 13.70 1.94 5.26
CA ASN A 11 15.15 1.79 5.35
C ASN A 11 15.53 0.62 6.28
N LYS A 12 16.29 -0.34 5.74
CA LYS A 12 16.85 -1.44 6.52
C LYS A 12 18.07 -0.96 7.30
N SER A 13 18.04 -1.16 8.61
CA SER A 13 19.14 -0.88 9.55
C SER A 13 19.53 -2.16 10.30
N GLU A 14 20.60 -2.14 11.09
CA GLU A 14 20.98 -3.31 11.88
C GLU A 14 19.96 -3.59 13.00
N GLU A 15 19.29 -2.56 13.50
CA GLU A 15 18.28 -2.64 14.56
C GLU A 15 16.98 -3.31 14.09
N ASN A 16 16.51 -3.02 12.88
CA ASN A 16 15.25 -3.56 12.36
C ASN A 16 15.42 -4.81 11.48
N LYS A 17 16.64 -5.12 11.06
CA LYS A 17 16.94 -6.19 10.11
C LYS A 17 16.37 -7.55 10.52
N GLN A 18 16.49 -7.91 11.79
CA GLN A 18 15.99 -9.19 12.28
C GLN A 18 14.47 -9.31 12.10
N LEU A 19 13.71 -8.29 12.51
CA LEU A 19 12.26 -8.29 12.38
C LEU A 19 11.83 -8.30 10.90
N LEU A 20 12.51 -7.53 10.04
CA LEU A 20 12.20 -7.49 8.61
C LEU A 20 12.41 -8.85 7.93
N GLU A 21 13.50 -9.55 8.26
CA GLU A 21 13.79 -10.89 7.73
C GLU A 21 12.74 -11.90 8.21
N GLN A 22 12.36 -11.85 9.49
CA GLN A 22 11.30 -12.71 10.05
C GLN A 22 9.93 -12.44 9.41
N LEU A 23 9.58 -11.18 9.15
CA LEU A 23 8.34 -10.81 8.47
C LEU A 23 8.33 -11.31 7.01
N GLU A 24 9.44 -11.21 6.30
CA GLU A 24 9.56 -11.70 4.92
C GLU A 24 9.41 -13.22 4.85
N GLU A 25 10.10 -13.95 5.73
CA GLU A 25 10.00 -15.42 5.82
C GLU A 25 8.56 -15.84 6.16
N TRP A 26 7.96 -15.23 7.20
CA TRP A 26 6.60 -15.53 7.61
C TRP A 26 5.58 -15.25 6.49
N ALA A 27 5.71 -14.12 5.79
CA ALA A 27 4.83 -13.76 4.68
C ALA A 27 4.88 -14.80 3.55
N ALA A 28 6.08 -15.28 3.21
CA ALA A 28 6.28 -16.29 2.19
C ALA A 28 5.73 -17.66 2.60
N GLU A 29 6.00 -18.11 3.82
CA GLU A 29 5.52 -19.40 4.34
C GLU A 29 3.99 -19.47 4.44
N ASN A 30 3.36 -18.36 4.80
CA ASN A 30 1.92 -18.28 5.04
C ASN A 30 1.12 -17.72 3.86
N ASN A 31 1.76 -17.43 2.72
CA ASN A 31 1.14 -16.78 1.55
C ASN A 31 0.33 -15.53 1.94
N THR A 32 0.87 -14.75 2.88
CA THR A 32 0.17 -13.61 3.47
C THR A 32 0.85 -12.32 3.05
N GLN A 33 0.08 -11.38 2.50
CA GLN A 33 0.61 -10.08 2.11
C GLN A 33 1.09 -9.28 3.32
N VAL A 34 2.33 -8.81 3.24
CA VAL A 34 2.97 -7.94 4.23
C VAL A 34 3.66 -6.81 3.49
N TYR A 35 3.38 -5.58 3.94
CA TYR A 35 4.04 -4.38 3.48
C TYR A 35 4.74 -3.74 4.67
N VAL A 36 5.98 -3.32 4.46
CA VAL A 36 6.73 -2.50 5.39
C VAL A 36 7.10 -1.21 4.68
N VAL A 37 6.61 -0.10 5.22
CA VAL A 37 6.78 1.25 4.65
C VAL A 37 7.25 2.21 5.74
N ASP A 38 7.76 3.37 5.34
CA ASP A 38 8.08 4.48 6.25
C ASP A 38 7.05 5.62 6.20
N GLY A 39 6.08 5.51 5.29
CA GLY A 39 5.00 6.48 5.08
C GLY A 39 3.97 5.99 4.05
N PRO A 40 2.89 6.75 3.80
CA PRO A 40 1.93 6.43 2.75
C PRO A 40 2.57 6.48 1.35
N LEU A 41 2.54 5.37 0.62
CA LEU A 41 3.12 5.26 -0.74
C LEU A 41 2.35 6.07 -1.79
N GLY A 42 1.05 6.31 -1.56
CA GLY A 42 0.15 6.92 -2.53
C GLY A 42 0.36 8.41 -2.80
N ASP A 43 1.20 9.09 -2.01
CA ASP A 43 1.42 10.54 -2.10
C ASP A 43 2.83 10.91 -1.57
N ASP A 44 3.78 11.18 -2.47
CA ASP A 44 5.20 11.44 -2.13
C ASP A 44 5.43 12.81 -1.44
N LYS A 45 4.37 13.57 -1.12
CA LYS A 45 4.48 14.90 -0.50
C LYS A 45 4.75 14.85 1.01
N TYR A 46 4.62 13.68 1.62
CA TYR A 46 4.76 13.49 3.06
C TYR A 46 6.19 13.07 3.37
N GLU A 47 6.90 13.88 4.13
CA GLU A 47 8.24 13.60 4.62
C GLU A 47 8.23 13.68 6.15
N TYR A 48 8.77 12.65 6.80
CA TYR A 48 8.83 12.57 8.26
C TYR A 48 10.26 12.84 8.74
N SER A 49 10.39 13.68 9.78
CA SER A 49 11.67 14.03 10.39
C SER A 49 12.27 12.89 11.21
N HIS A 50 11.42 12.09 11.85
CA HIS A 50 11.83 10.93 12.63
C HIS A 50 12.48 9.87 11.74
N VAL A 51 13.61 9.32 12.20
CA VAL A 51 14.37 8.28 11.48
C VAL A 51 14.38 7.00 12.30
N GLY A 52 14.23 5.87 11.62
CA GLY A 52 14.32 4.56 12.25
C GLY A 52 12.96 4.00 12.69
N HIS A 53 11.84 4.52 12.22
CA HIS A 53 10.55 3.83 12.34
C HIS A 53 10.29 2.92 11.13
N ILE A 54 9.38 1.98 11.32
CA ILE A 54 8.72 1.25 10.24
C ILE A 54 7.21 1.18 10.50
N VAL A 55 6.43 1.04 9.44
CA VAL A 55 5.00 0.76 9.48
C VAL A 55 4.76 -0.60 8.82
N ALA A 56 4.41 -1.60 9.63
CA ALA A 56 4.10 -2.95 9.18
C ALA A 56 2.58 -3.13 8.96
N LEU A 57 2.21 -3.54 7.75
CA LEU A 57 0.84 -3.65 7.26
C LEU A 57 0.59 -5.07 6.79
N SER A 58 -0.52 -5.67 7.22
CA SER A 58 -0.94 -6.97 6.71
C SER A 58 -2.47 -7.13 6.85
N PRO A 59 -3.18 -7.67 5.84
CA PRO A 59 -4.61 -7.91 5.93
C PRO A 59 -4.99 -8.74 7.15
N GLY A 60 -6.09 -8.36 7.82
CA GLY A 60 -6.54 -9.02 9.05
C GLY A 60 -5.74 -8.66 10.32
N ARG A 61 -4.73 -7.78 10.19
CA ARG A 61 -3.91 -7.29 11.30
C ARG A 61 -4.08 -5.79 11.50
N LYS A 62 -3.69 -5.31 12.68
CA LYS A 62 -3.49 -3.90 13.01
C LYS A 62 -2.28 -3.39 12.24
N ILE A 63 -2.33 -2.11 11.91
CA ILE A 63 -1.21 -1.34 11.37
C ILE A 63 -0.25 -1.11 12.53
N ALA A 64 0.94 -1.73 12.46
CA ALA A 64 1.92 -1.60 13.51
C ALA A 64 2.92 -0.50 13.15
N LEU A 65 2.99 0.55 13.96
CA LEU A 65 4.03 1.58 13.90
C LEU A 65 5.09 1.21 14.94
N ILE A 66 6.31 0.99 14.50
CA ILE A 66 7.37 0.41 15.33
C ILE A 66 8.59 1.31 15.28
N ASN A 67 9.04 1.77 16.44
CA ASN A 67 10.18 2.65 16.59
C ASN A 67 11.48 1.86 16.83
N PHE A 68 12.50 2.09 16.01
CA PHE A 68 13.88 1.64 16.24
C PHE A 68 14.84 2.83 16.44
N GLY A 69 14.31 4.05 16.37
CA GLY A 69 15.00 5.32 16.61
C GLY A 69 15.35 5.53 18.09
N ALA A 70 15.92 6.70 18.38
CA ALA A 70 16.39 7.04 19.73
C ALA A 70 15.42 7.94 20.52
N SER A 71 14.50 8.62 19.83
CA SER A 71 13.60 9.61 20.43
C SER A 71 12.17 9.10 20.43
N GLU A 72 11.60 8.92 21.62
CA GLU A 72 10.19 8.57 21.80
C GLU A 72 9.29 9.76 21.43
N GLU A 73 9.69 10.98 21.77
CA GLU A 73 8.94 12.21 21.48
C GLU A 73 8.80 12.45 19.96
N GLU A 74 9.89 12.32 19.21
CA GLU A 74 9.85 12.45 17.74
C GLU A 74 9.01 11.32 17.09
N PHE A 75 8.96 10.15 17.72
CA PHE A 75 8.13 9.04 17.24
C PHE A 75 6.65 9.29 17.50
N GLU A 76 6.28 9.87 18.65
CA GLU A 76 4.90 10.32 18.91
C GLU A 76 4.45 11.37 17.90
N GLU A 77 5.31 12.36 17.59
CA GLU A 77 5.04 13.36 16.55
C GLU A 77 4.81 12.69 15.19
N PHE A 78 5.68 11.75 14.80
CA PHE A 78 5.50 10.96 13.58
C PHE A 78 4.15 10.22 13.54
N ILE A 79 3.73 9.62 14.65
CA ILE A 79 2.44 8.91 14.70
C ILE A 79 1.29 9.88 14.43
N GLU A 80 1.29 11.07 15.04
CA GLU A 80 0.23 12.05 14.80
C GLU A 80 0.21 12.52 13.34
N ASP A 81 1.38 12.86 12.78
CA ASP A 81 1.51 13.30 11.39
C ASP A 81 1.06 12.19 10.41
N PHE A 82 1.50 10.96 10.63
CA PHE A 82 1.10 9.81 9.82
C PHE A 82 -0.43 9.61 9.82
N ILE A 83 -1.07 9.75 10.97
CA ILE A 83 -2.53 9.61 11.10
C ILE A 83 -3.26 10.75 10.41
N GLU A 84 -2.74 11.98 10.49
CA GLU A 84 -3.28 13.14 9.78
C GLU A 84 -3.17 12.97 8.27
N ASP A 85 -2.04 12.48 7.78
CA ASP A 85 -1.77 12.25 6.36
C ASP A 85 -2.68 11.17 5.78
N VAL A 86 -2.82 10.03 6.49
CA VAL A 86 -3.79 8.98 6.11
C VAL A 86 -5.21 9.53 6.13
N GLY A 87 -5.55 10.40 7.09
CA GLY A 87 -6.82 11.11 7.13
C GLY A 87 -7.05 12.01 5.90
N SER A 88 -6.02 12.74 5.48
CA SER A 88 -6.03 13.60 4.30
C SER A 88 -6.17 12.79 3.00
N ILE A 89 -5.47 11.65 2.89
CA ILE A 89 -5.62 10.71 1.78
C ILE A 89 -7.04 10.14 1.75
N SER A 90 -7.60 9.77 2.91
CA SER A 90 -8.97 9.27 3.02
C SER A 90 -10.01 10.31 2.56
N ASP A 91 -9.79 11.60 2.82
CA ASP A 91 -10.68 12.68 2.39
C ASP A 91 -10.58 12.88 0.87
N LYS A 92 -9.36 12.89 0.32
CA LYS A 92 -9.06 13.03 -1.11
C LYS A 92 -9.72 11.95 -1.98
N TYR A 93 -9.82 10.72 -1.48
CA TYR A 93 -10.43 9.59 -2.19
C TYR A 93 -11.83 9.22 -1.66
N GLU A 94 -12.44 10.05 -0.83
CA GLU A 94 -13.83 9.90 -0.35
C GLU A 94 -14.09 8.62 0.49
N TYR A 95 -13.06 8.09 1.14
CA TYR A 95 -13.16 6.89 2.01
C TYR A 95 -13.81 7.17 3.37
N LYS A 96 -13.93 8.43 3.74
CA LYS A 96 -14.27 8.91 5.08
C LYS A 96 -15.59 8.36 5.62
N ASP A 97 -16.57 8.15 4.76
CA ASP A 97 -17.87 7.60 5.14
C ASP A 97 -17.79 6.09 5.41
N ALA A 98 -16.89 5.38 4.72
CA ALA A 98 -16.66 3.96 4.90
C ALA A 98 -15.77 3.66 6.12
N ILE A 99 -14.60 4.30 6.23
CA ILE A 99 -13.63 3.97 7.29
C ILE A 99 -13.80 4.82 8.57
N GLY A 100 -14.53 5.94 8.47
CA GLY A 100 -14.67 6.91 9.56
C GLY A 100 -13.45 7.81 9.75
N ARG A 101 -13.53 8.69 10.77
CA ARG A 101 -12.44 9.62 11.11
C ARG A 101 -11.25 8.89 11.74
N PRO A 102 -10.00 9.33 11.52
CA PRO A 102 -8.80 8.71 12.09
C PRO A 102 -8.85 8.40 13.59
N ARG A 103 -9.39 9.34 14.37
CA ARG A 103 -9.60 9.17 15.83
C ARG A 103 -10.41 7.93 16.21
N LYS A 104 -11.33 7.47 15.36
CA LYS A 104 -12.17 6.29 15.62
C LYS A 104 -11.38 5.00 15.43
N TRP A 105 -10.63 4.89 14.35
CA TRP A 105 -9.96 3.64 14.01
C TRP A 105 -8.58 3.50 14.64
N ARG A 106 -7.89 4.59 15.02
CA ARG A 106 -6.60 4.56 15.75
C ARG A 106 -6.61 3.55 16.89
N LYS A 107 -7.53 3.71 17.85
CA LYS A 107 -7.58 2.88 19.06
C LYS A 107 -7.78 1.39 18.80
N SER A 108 -8.41 1.03 17.69
CA SER A 108 -8.73 -0.37 17.37
C SER A 108 -7.80 -1.00 16.34
N LEU A 109 -7.20 -0.19 15.47
CA LEU A 109 -6.47 -0.66 14.29
C LEU A 109 -4.99 -0.28 14.29
N LEU A 110 -4.53 0.61 15.18
CA LEU A 110 -3.11 0.88 15.35
C LEU A 110 -2.52 0.05 16.50
N LEU A 111 -1.28 -0.36 16.30
CA LEU A 111 -0.40 -0.94 17.30
C LEU A 111 0.87 -0.07 17.32
N GLU A 112 1.05 0.71 18.38
CA GLU A 112 2.18 1.64 18.52
C GLU A 112 3.23 0.96 19.42
N ILE A 113 4.46 0.80 18.93
CA ILE A 113 5.56 0.09 19.61
C ILE A 113 6.75 1.04 19.76
N GLU A 114 7.01 1.47 20.98
CA GLU A 114 8.08 2.43 21.33
C GLU A 114 9.49 1.82 21.27
N ASP A 115 9.64 0.53 21.61
CA ASP A 115 10.92 -0.19 21.55
C ASP A 115 10.82 -1.39 20.60
N GLY A 116 11.10 -1.13 19.33
CA GLY A 116 11.16 -2.14 18.29
C GLY A 116 12.29 -3.16 18.46
N LYS A 117 13.35 -2.84 19.22
CA LYS A 117 14.49 -3.77 19.44
C LYS A 117 14.10 -4.92 20.34
N ALA A 118 13.14 -4.70 21.24
CA ALA A 118 12.55 -5.73 22.10
C ALA A 118 11.34 -6.43 21.46
N PHE A 119 10.89 -6.00 20.28
CA PHE A 119 9.68 -6.47 19.63
C PHE A 119 9.97 -7.59 18.63
N SER A 120 9.36 -8.77 18.85
CA SER A 120 9.55 -9.93 17.99
C SER A 120 8.41 -10.13 16.98
N LEU A 121 8.63 -11.02 16.01
CA LEU A 121 7.56 -11.51 15.15
C LEU A 121 6.40 -12.10 15.96
N ASP A 122 6.68 -12.89 17.01
CA ASP A 122 5.63 -13.50 17.82
C ASP A 122 4.76 -12.45 18.53
N ASP A 123 5.38 -11.37 19.02
CA ASP A 123 4.68 -10.23 19.60
C ASP A 123 3.80 -9.54 18.56
N TYR A 124 4.33 -9.30 17.36
CA TYR A 124 3.54 -8.77 16.24
C TYR A 124 2.34 -9.66 15.95
N LEU A 125 2.55 -10.97 15.79
CA LEU A 125 1.49 -11.89 15.41
C LEU A 125 0.38 -11.97 16.47
N ALA A 126 0.75 -11.92 17.76
CA ALA A 126 -0.17 -11.98 18.88
C ALA A 126 -0.95 -10.67 19.10
N GLN A 127 -0.26 -9.52 19.04
CA GLN A 127 -0.85 -8.22 19.41
C GLN A 127 -1.59 -7.53 18.26
N SER A 128 -1.22 -7.84 17.02
CA SER A 128 -1.79 -7.22 15.82
C SER A 128 -3.07 -7.89 15.33
N LEU A 129 -3.48 -9.04 15.85
CA LEU A 129 -4.67 -9.72 15.33
C LEU A 129 -5.92 -8.85 15.49
N VAL A 130 -6.69 -8.70 14.41
CA VAL A 130 -8.01 -8.06 14.43
C VAL A 130 -9.04 -9.16 14.30
N ASP A 131 -9.84 -9.45 15.34
CA ASP A 131 -10.81 -10.55 15.25
C ASP A 131 -12.16 -10.15 14.63
N ASP A 132 -12.53 -8.89 14.85
CA ASP A 132 -13.80 -8.34 14.39
C ASP A 132 -13.80 -8.18 12.86
N PRO A 133 -14.72 -8.83 12.11
CA PRO A 133 -14.74 -8.77 10.65
C PRO A 133 -14.95 -7.36 10.07
N ALA A 134 -15.74 -6.51 10.73
CA ALA A 134 -15.95 -5.14 10.28
C ALA A 134 -14.67 -4.31 10.48
N LYS A 135 -13.99 -4.47 11.63
CA LYS A 135 -12.70 -3.84 11.88
C LYS A 135 -11.60 -4.34 10.93
N ARG A 136 -11.58 -5.65 10.60
CA ARG A 136 -10.66 -6.20 9.58
C ARG A 136 -10.84 -5.49 8.26
N ARG A 137 -12.10 -5.33 7.84
CA ARG A 137 -12.46 -4.67 6.58
C ARG A 137 -12.05 -3.20 6.56
N ILE A 138 -12.24 -2.48 7.66
CA ILE A 138 -11.72 -1.11 7.81
C ILE A 138 -10.19 -1.11 7.75
N SER A 139 -9.52 -2.05 8.42
CA SER A 139 -8.05 -2.17 8.38
C SER A 139 -7.55 -2.37 6.95
N GLU A 140 -8.17 -3.28 6.18
CA GLU A 140 -7.84 -3.51 4.77
C GLU A 140 -8.04 -2.26 3.91
N LEU A 141 -9.12 -1.50 4.12
CA LEU A 141 -9.33 -0.22 3.43
C LEU A 141 -8.25 0.80 3.79
N VAL A 142 -7.85 0.90 5.07
CA VAL A 142 -6.76 1.81 5.49
C VAL A 142 -5.42 1.37 4.88
N ILE A 143 -5.11 0.07 4.88
CA ILE A 143 -3.93 -0.50 4.20
C ILE A 143 -3.97 -0.16 2.70
N SER A 144 -5.15 -0.21 2.07
CA SER A 144 -5.31 0.16 0.66
C SER A 144 -4.97 1.63 0.39
N LEU A 145 -5.31 2.54 1.31
CA LEU A 145 -4.95 3.96 1.22
C LEU A 145 -3.44 4.16 1.40
N ILE A 146 -2.84 3.51 2.41
CA ILE A 146 -1.40 3.63 2.70
C ILE A 146 -0.57 3.06 1.55
N THR A 147 -0.98 1.93 0.99
CA THR A 147 -0.26 1.29 -0.14
C THR A 147 -0.62 1.88 -1.51
N GLY A 148 -1.56 2.83 -1.56
CA GLY A 148 -2.03 3.44 -2.81
C GLY A 148 -2.83 2.51 -3.73
N SER A 149 -3.33 1.39 -3.20
CA SER A 149 -4.29 0.48 -3.85
C SER A 149 -5.71 1.06 -3.75
N ILE A 150 -5.98 2.18 -4.40
CA ILE A 150 -7.26 2.88 -4.29
C ILE A 150 -8.39 2.04 -4.92
N ASN A 151 -9.44 1.81 -4.15
CA ASN A 151 -10.62 1.03 -4.51
C ASN A 151 -11.81 1.96 -4.82
N ASP A 152 -12.74 1.46 -5.63
CA ASP A 152 -14.07 2.07 -5.79
C ASP A 152 -14.87 1.88 -4.50
N ILE A 153 -15.00 2.93 -3.70
CA ILE A 153 -15.60 2.87 -2.36
C ILE A 153 -17.11 2.61 -2.38
N GLU A 154 -17.79 2.95 -3.48
CA GLU A 154 -19.21 2.61 -3.66
C GLU A 154 -19.39 1.09 -3.76
N ARG A 155 -18.37 0.38 -4.25
CA ARG A 155 -18.35 -1.08 -4.32
C ARG A 155 -17.70 -1.71 -3.09
N ALA A 156 -16.60 -1.16 -2.61
CA ALA A 156 -15.83 -1.67 -1.47
C ALA A 156 -16.28 -1.02 -0.15
N THR A 157 -17.59 -1.04 0.14
CA THR A 157 -18.14 -0.46 1.36
C THR A 157 -17.59 -1.15 2.62
N ALA A 158 -17.57 -0.46 3.76
CA ALA A 158 -17.13 -1.07 5.03
C ALA A 158 -18.15 -2.06 5.63
N GLU A 159 -19.36 -2.13 5.07
CA GLU A 159 -20.40 -3.07 5.48
C GLU A 159 -20.00 -4.50 5.11
N LEU A 160 -20.48 -5.46 5.90
CA LEU A 160 -20.21 -6.86 5.63
C LEU A 160 -21.11 -7.34 4.47
N PRO A 161 -20.56 -8.04 3.48
CA PRO A 161 -21.37 -8.55 2.38
C PRO A 161 -22.30 -9.67 2.85
N ASP A 162 -23.59 -9.53 2.53
CA ASP A 162 -24.64 -10.46 3.00
C ASP A 162 -24.73 -11.77 2.19
N ASN A 163 -24.25 -11.77 0.94
CA ASN A 163 -24.30 -12.94 0.06
C ASN A 163 -23.00 -13.13 -0.74
N LEU A 164 -22.87 -14.27 -1.42
CA LEU A 164 -21.65 -14.62 -2.17
C LEU A 164 -21.33 -13.63 -3.29
N LEU A 165 -22.35 -13.13 -4.00
CA LEU A 165 -22.17 -12.16 -5.07
C LEU A 165 -21.64 -10.84 -4.52
N ASP A 166 -22.16 -10.39 -3.37
CA ASP A 166 -21.70 -9.19 -2.70
C ASP A 166 -20.28 -9.37 -2.15
N LYS A 167 -19.91 -10.54 -1.64
CA LYS A 167 -18.52 -10.84 -1.28
C LYS A 167 -17.56 -10.67 -2.45
N VAL A 168 -17.99 -11.05 -3.66
CA VAL A 168 -17.19 -10.88 -4.88
C VAL A 168 -17.12 -9.41 -5.30
N LYS A 169 -18.27 -8.71 -5.32
CA LYS A 169 -18.35 -7.30 -5.73
C LYS A 169 -17.61 -6.36 -4.79
N GLN A 170 -17.70 -6.62 -3.49
CA GLN A 170 -17.14 -5.79 -2.43
C GLN A 170 -15.74 -6.26 -2.02
N LYS A 171 -15.08 -7.10 -2.82
CA LYS A 171 -13.71 -7.54 -2.54
C LYS A 171 -12.77 -6.33 -2.61
N ILE A 172 -12.10 -6.04 -1.50
CA ILE A 172 -11.04 -5.02 -1.45
C ILE A 172 -9.85 -5.54 -2.24
N GLN A 173 -9.36 -4.74 -3.17
CA GLN A 173 -8.17 -5.02 -3.95
C GLN A 173 -6.96 -4.38 -3.27
N LEU A 174 -5.93 -5.20 -3.05
CA LEU A 174 -4.62 -4.79 -2.58
C LEU A 174 -3.59 -5.27 -3.60
N PHE A 175 -2.70 -4.41 -4.02
CA PHE A 175 -1.59 -4.79 -4.88
C PHE A 175 -0.64 -5.72 -4.14
N ASP A 176 -0.21 -6.82 -4.75
CA ASP A 176 0.82 -7.67 -4.16
C ASP A 176 2.19 -6.96 -4.11
N GLY A 177 3.19 -7.60 -3.49
CA GLY A 177 4.54 -7.04 -3.39
C GLY A 177 5.19 -6.76 -4.74
N ASP A 178 4.93 -7.54 -5.80
CA ASP A 178 5.50 -7.31 -7.13
C ASP A 178 4.83 -6.13 -7.84
N GLN A 179 3.51 -6.04 -7.75
CA GLN A 179 2.74 -4.90 -8.25
C GLN A 179 3.15 -3.62 -7.53
N THR A 180 3.27 -3.65 -6.21
CA THR A 180 3.70 -2.51 -5.39
C THR A 180 5.13 -2.08 -5.72
N ARG A 181 6.07 -3.04 -5.90
CA ARG A 181 7.42 -2.77 -6.41
C ARG A 181 7.41 -2.10 -7.78
N PHE A 182 6.61 -2.62 -8.71
CA PHE A 182 6.51 -2.05 -10.05
C PHE A 182 6.03 -0.60 -10.04
N ILE A 183 5.05 -0.28 -9.18
CA ILE A 183 4.52 1.08 -9.05
C ILE A 183 5.56 2.00 -8.41
N TYR A 184 6.09 1.66 -7.24
CA TYR A 184 6.79 2.64 -6.39
C TYR A 184 8.32 2.55 -6.41
N GLN A 185 8.90 1.38 -6.68
CA GLN A 185 10.37 1.26 -6.70
C GLN A 185 10.96 1.73 -8.02
N GLY A 186 12.19 2.27 -7.93
CA GLY A 186 12.96 2.70 -9.09
C GLY A 186 13.25 1.53 -10.03
N ILE A 187 12.89 1.67 -11.30
CA ILE A 187 13.17 0.68 -12.34
C ILE A 187 14.58 0.96 -12.90
N ASN A 188 15.59 0.28 -12.38
CA ASN A 188 16.97 0.36 -12.90
C ASN A 188 17.20 -0.50 -14.16
N LYS A 189 16.13 -0.88 -14.87
CA LYS A 189 16.16 -1.73 -16.05
C LYS A 189 15.69 -0.95 -17.28
N LYS A 190 16.29 -1.24 -18.44
CA LYS A 190 15.87 -0.66 -19.72
C LYS A 190 14.45 -1.08 -20.13
N SER A 191 14.02 -2.28 -19.73
CA SER A 191 12.69 -2.80 -20.03
C SER A 191 12.17 -3.64 -18.86
N VAL A 192 10.85 -3.57 -18.66
CA VAL A 192 10.11 -4.40 -17.71
C VAL A 192 9.00 -5.09 -18.48
N HIS A 193 8.91 -6.40 -18.33
CA HIS A 193 7.88 -7.21 -18.95
C HIS A 193 6.91 -7.66 -17.85
N ILE A 194 5.64 -7.28 -18.00
CA ILE A 194 4.58 -7.66 -17.06
C ILE A 194 3.72 -8.71 -17.76
N GLN A 195 3.60 -9.87 -17.13
CA GLN A 195 2.68 -10.92 -17.54
C GLN A 195 1.55 -11.02 -16.52
N GLY A 196 0.32 -11.05 -17.00
CA GLY A 196 -0.85 -11.25 -16.14
C GLY A 196 -1.97 -11.91 -16.93
N LEU A 197 -2.78 -12.72 -16.25
CA LEU A 197 -3.94 -13.36 -16.85
C LEU A 197 -5.00 -12.33 -17.27
N SER A 198 -6.02 -12.76 -18.01
CA SER A 198 -7.14 -11.87 -18.36
C SER A 198 -7.81 -11.36 -17.08
N GLY A 199 -8.11 -10.07 -17.01
CA GLY A 199 -8.79 -9.45 -15.85
C GLY A 199 -7.91 -9.17 -14.62
N THR A 200 -6.59 -9.35 -14.67
CA THR A 200 -5.69 -9.10 -13.50
C THR A 200 -5.28 -7.64 -13.31
N GLY A 201 -6.08 -6.67 -13.77
CA GLY A 201 -5.80 -5.24 -13.54
C GLY A 201 -4.56 -4.67 -14.23
N LYS A 202 -4.03 -5.29 -15.30
CA LYS A 202 -2.80 -4.80 -15.98
C LYS A 202 -2.87 -3.34 -16.45
N THR A 203 -4.03 -2.93 -16.96
CA THR A 203 -4.25 -1.54 -17.40
C THR A 203 -4.19 -0.58 -16.23
N GLU A 204 -4.84 -0.92 -15.12
CA GLU A 204 -4.85 -0.13 -13.89
C GLU A 204 -3.43 -0.03 -13.31
N LEU A 205 -2.73 -1.17 -13.20
CA LEU A 205 -1.33 -1.22 -12.77
C LEU A 205 -0.42 -0.31 -13.63
N LEU A 206 -0.61 -0.29 -14.95
CA LEU A 206 0.12 0.60 -15.84
C LEU A 206 -0.23 2.06 -15.59
N LEU A 207 -1.52 2.40 -15.48
CA LEU A 207 -1.96 3.77 -15.21
C LEU A 207 -1.44 4.30 -13.88
N HIS A 208 -1.39 3.46 -12.83
CA HIS A 208 -0.76 3.79 -11.55
C HIS A 208 0.72 4.14 -11.75
N LYS A 209 1.48 3.34 -12.52
CA LYS A 209 2.88 3.65 -12.80
C LYS A 209 3.07 4.92 -13.62
N LEU A 210 2.21 5.17 -14.60
CA LEU A 210 2.27 6.41 -15.38
C LEU A 210 1.98 7.64 -14.52
N LYS A 211 1.01 7.55 -13.60
CA LYS A 211 0.73 8.59 -12.60
C LYS A 211 1.95 8.84 -11.71
N ASP A 212 2.55 7.79 -11.15
CA ASP A 212 3.78 7.87 -10.34
C ASP A 212 4.91 8.62 -11.07
N ILE A 213 5.21 8.23 -12.32
CA ILE A 213 6.23 8.88 -13.15
C ILE A 213 5.91 10.35 -13.38
N TYR A 214 4.66 10.68 -13.70
CA TYR A 214 4.26 12.05 -14.02
C TYR A 214 4.29 12.97 -12.79
N VAL A 215 3.88 12.47 -11.62
CA VAL A 215 3.91 13.24 -10.36
C VAL A 215 5.34 13.49 -9.92
N ARG A 216 6.20 12.46 -9.96
CA ARG A 216 7.62 12.57 -9.56
C ARG A 216 8.47 13.37 -10.54
N ASN A 217 8.13 13.34 -11.82
CA ASN A 217 8.82 14.10 -12.85
C ASN A 217 7.81 14.73 -13.83
N PRO A 218 7.31 15.94 -13.54
CA PRO A 218 6.37 16.64 -14.41
C PRO A 218 6.90 16.93 -15.83
N SER A 219 8.22 16.88 -16.02
CA SER A 219 8.88 17.06 -17.32
C SER A 219 9.05 15.76 -18.12
N ALA A 220 8.66 14.62 -17.55
CA ALA A 220 8.76 13.32 -18.19
C ALA A 220 7.94 13.28 -19.48
N LYS A 221 8.54 12.77 -20.55
CA LYS A 221 7.86 12.50 -21.82
C LYS A 221 7.48 11.03 -21.86
N ILE A 222 6.18 10.75 -21.88
CA ILE A 222 5.63 9.40 -21.88
C ILE A 222 5.02 9.15 -23.27
N ALA A 223 5.47 8.09 -23.94
CA ALA A 223 4.83 7.57 -25.14
C ALA A 223 4.11 6.26 -24.78
N LEU A 224 2.80 6.20 -25.02
CA LEU A 224 1.98 5.01 -24.81
C LEU A 224 1.51 4.47 -26.15
N THR A 225 1.81 3.20 -26.42
CA THR A 225 1.34 2.48 -27.61
C THR A 225 0.48 1.30 -27.19
N CYS A 226 -0.58 1.03 -27.95
CA CYS A 226 -1.49 -0.08 -27.71
C CYS A 226 -2.06 -0.56 -29.05
N HIS A 227 -2.28 -1.86 -29.20
CA HIS A 227 -2.87 -2.44 -30.40
C HIS A 227 -4.39 -2.16 -30.53
N ILE A 228 -5.09 -1.81 -29.44
CA ILE A 228 -6.55 -1.60 -29.42
C ILE A 228 -6.90 -0.21 -28.87
N LEU A 229 -7.62 0.57 -29.68
CA LEU A 229 -7.99 1.99 -29.43
C LEU A 229 -8.87 2.18 -28.19
N LEU A 230 -9.69 1.19 -27.85
CA LEU A 230 -10.65 1.24 -26.73
C LEU A 230 -9.99 1.45 -25.37
N LEU A 231 -8.70 1.12 -25.23
CA LEU A 231 -7.91 1.32 -24.01
C LEU A 231 -7.40 2.77 -23.84
N LEU A 232 -7.54 3.63 -24.85
CA LEU A 232 -6.97 4.98 -24.90
C LEU A 232 -8.02 6.11 -24.70
N GLN A 233 -9.28 5.77 -24.40
CA GLN A 233 -10.38 6.76 -24.40
C GLN A 233 -10.45 7.68 -23.16
N ASN A 234 -9.56 7.54 -22.18
CA ASN A 234 -9.38 8.45 -21.03
C ASN A 234 -7.93 8.26 -20.50
N PRO A 235 -7.01 9.25 -20.30
CA PRO A 235 -7.04 10.72 -20.38
C PRO A 235 -5.94 11.31 -21.33
N LYS A 236 -5.62 12.62 -21.22
CA LYS A 236 -4.63 13.39 -22.01
C LYS A 236 -3.22 12.76 -22.02
N VAL A 237 -2.97 11.85 -22.96
CA VAL A 237 -1.64 11.29 -23.27
C VAL A 237 -1.33 11.64 -24.72
N LEU A 238 -0.11 12.11 -25.00
CA LEU A 238 0.34 12.30 -26.38
C LEU A 238 0.54 10.91 -27.00
N VAL A 239 -0.32 10.54 -27.95
CA VAL A 239 -0.27 9.25 -28.64
C VAL A 239 0.50 9.42 -29.94
N CYS A 240 1.67 8.78 -30.05
CA CYS A 240 2.34 8.60 -31.33
C CYS A 240 1.78 7.35 -32.01
N TYR A 241 1.16 7.54 -33.17
CA TYR A 241 0.83 6.46 -34.09
C TYR A 241 1.98 6.29 -35.06
N ASP A 242 2.62 5.11 -35.05
CA ASP A 242 3.29 4.59 -36.24
C ASP A 242 2.52 3.34 -36.66
N ALA A 243 1.58 3.54 -37.58
CA ALA A 243 0.95 2.47 -38.33
C ALA A 243 1.71 2.33 -39.65
N GLU A 244 2.81 1.59 -39.64
CA GLU A 244 3.31 0.98 -40.87
C GLU A 244 2.77 -0.45 -40.94
N VAL A 245 1.73 -0.60 -41.76
CA VAL A 245 1.31 -1.88 -42.30
C VAL A 245 2.43 -2.36 -43.23
N ILE A 246 3.05 -3.49 -42.90
CA ILE A 246 3.75 -4.34 -43.87
C ILE A 246 2.99 -5.67 -43.92
#